data_AF-A0A945VSP2-F1
#
_entry.id   AF-A0A945VSP2-F1
#
_cell.length_a   1.000
_cell.length_b   1.000
_cell.length_c   1.000
_cell.angle_alpha   90.00
_cell.angle_beta   90.00
_cell.angle_gamma   90.00
#
_symmetry.space_group_name_H-M   'P 1'
#
loop_
_entity.id
_entity.type
_entity.pdbx_description
1 polymer ?
#
loop_
_entity_poly.entity_id
_entity_poly.type
_entity_poly.pdbx_seq_one_letter_code
_entity_poly.pdbx_strand_id
1 'polypeptide(L)'
;MKYTLGKFNPFIPDLNRENNRIRIGEHNPNKIKTLNKKTNVNLISINRDYVKIDGICHTHKFFFSDIYNRKDIYLSSSNQELFHFKTFLDYFGYQRFKSITTFLGGLVYQKYDYSDLQKNINGMIEVASIVEKEFGVNVLRLESLSHKLSSILQYRIARKQRFKSTLDNLFFYSDFTPYSKTFRLEETRKKRKIVAIDVASMYPKCSQELFPDPKKLSYFDRCDGLDLNVHRGIVNVCFKPNPDSIEWVNKYNNFKYAIDNSLKSFTFSENDSIEALMYTNEILFWSQYGNMKLKDGVLTSSLIPHPLKSTFLKLVELKQANSGFLRDIYKLNSDIGIETQNSYSEKRVFFKESDIASYYKKLCTTPFIDNTWFKLEHASSKKLMLTHIKVDNPSNVYSLYGQTIAYSRIKILEVLKRLSEQEDWEPLYSNIDSIHFSLPEDEYVRFKVLFSDILGSELGQFKIKREGDKGLWLESGKYWIADKNEIVHYQNGANSVAPFSLNNIAYRIVNDKIEKSRFYLFSSLNYHSTIKENGVFQEPSLSIIDDETTYKGWINTIMTKDLSRKMTSYYHLKEKIKENEERE
;
A
#
# COMPACT_ATOMS: atom_id res chain seq x y z
N MET A 1 5.64 -30.24 7.86
CA MET A 1 5.12 -29.23 8.79
C MET A 1 3.78 -28.73 8.26
N LYS A 2 2.82 -28.39 9.14
CA LYS A 2 1.53 -27.82 8.71
C LYS A 2 1.48 -26.35 9.10
N TYR A 3 1.38 -25.48 8.12
CA TYR A 3 1.20 -24.05 8.32
C TYR A 3 -0.28 -23.70 8.20
N THR A 4 -0.75 -22.66 8.90
CA THR A 4 -2.09 -22.11 8.68
C THR A 4 -1.98 -20.64 8.31
N LEU A 5 -2.62 -20.26 7.21
CA LEU A 5 -2.56 -18.94 6.62
C LEU A 5 -3.92 -18.27 6.69
N GLY A 6 -3.92 -17.08 7.28
CA GLY A 6 -5.06 -16.18 7.36
C GLY A 6 -4.55 -14.78 7.64
N LYS A 7 -5.40 -13.79 7.40
CA LYS A 7 -5.04 -12.37 7.59
C LYS A 7 -4.51 -12.06 9.00
N PHE A 8 -4.92 -12.82 10.01
CA PHE A 8 -4.57 -12.64 11.42
C PHE A 8 -3.94 -13.88 12.06
N ASN A 9 -3.04 -14.62 11.36
CA ASN A 9 -2.33 -15.79 11.92
C ASN A 9 -3.27 -17.02 12.13
N PRO A 10 -2.85 -18.14 12.78
CA PRO A 10 -2.85 -19.48 12.20
C PRO A 10 -4.19 -20.22 12.35
N PHE A 11 -5.32 -19.52 12.32
CA PHE A 11 -6.63 -20.14 12.45
C PHE A 11 -7.60 -19.58 11.40
N ILE A 12 -8.25 -20.49 10.68
CA ILE A 12 -9.34 -20.16 9.76
C ILE A 12 -10.60 -20.00 10.60
N PRO A 13 -11.34 -18.88 10.50
CA PRO A 13 -12.55 -18.69 11.30
C PRO A 13 -13.57 -19.78 11.01
N ASP A 14 -14.41 -20.09 11.99
CA ASP A 14 -15.60 -20.91 11.73
C ASP A 14 -16.47 -20.23 10.66
N LEU A 15 -16.63 -20.92 9.53
CA LEU A 15 -17.36 -20.46 8.36
C LEU A 15 -18.87 -20.75 8.48
N ASN A 16 -19.27 -21.69 9.35
CA ASN A 16 -20.67 -22.02 9.59
C ASN A 16 -21.31 -20.99 10.52
N ARG A 17 -21.80 -19.90 9.95
CA ARG A 17 -22.42 -18.80 10.70
C ARG A 17 -23.82 -18.51 10.21
N GLU A 18 -24.56 -17.80 11.06
CA GLU A 18 -25.87 -17.28 10.70
C GLU A 18 -25.78 -16.44 9.40
N ASN A 19 -26.65 -16.78 8.45
CA ASN A 19 -26.70 -16.16 7.14
C ASN A 19 -27.93 -15.25 7.03
N ASN A 20 -27.76 -14.01 7.47
CA ASN A 20 -28.78 -12.98 7.40
C ASN A 20 -28.55 -12.06 6.22
N ARG A 21 -29.65 -11.55 5.65
CA ARG A 21 -29.59 -10.52 4.63
C ARG A 21 -29.59 -9.14 5.27
N ILE A 22 -28.52 -8.37 5.05
CA ILE A 22 -28.35 -7.02 5.57
C ILE A 22 -28.27 -6.00 4.42
N ARG A 23 -28.74 -4.78 4.67
CA ARG A 23 -28.64 -3.69 3.69
C ARG A 23 -27.21 -3.14 3.70
N ILE A 24 -26.66 -2.86 2.52
CA ILE A 24 -25.34 -2.22 2.42
C ILE A 24 -25.45 -0.77 2.91
N GLY A 25 -24.52 -0.39 3.77
CA GLY A 25 -24.42 0.96 4.32
C GLY A 25 -24.08 1.97 3.24
N GLU A 26 -24.81 3.09 3.23
CA GLU A 26 -24.62 4.16 2.26
C GLU A 26 -24.82 5.53 2.91
N HIS A 27 -24.03 6.51 2.48
CA HIS A 27 -24.28 7.92 2.76
C HIS A 27 -24.68 8.60 1.46
N ASN A 28 -25.86 9.23 1.43
CA ASN A 28 -26.26 10.00 0.25
C ASN A 28 -25.28 11.17 0.07
N PRO A 29 -24.53 11.25 -1.05
CA PRO A 29 -23.50 12.26 -1.25
C PRO A 29 -24.04 13.70 -1.30
N ASN A 30 -25.35 13.87 -1.51
CA ASN A 30 -26.04 15.17 -1.50
C ASN A 30 -26.45 15.60 -0.09
N LYS A 31 -26.37 14.70 0.91
CA LYS A 31 -26.71 14.97 2.32
C LYS A 31 -25.50 15.03 3.23
N ILE A 32 -24.28 14.92 2.68
CA ILE A 32 -23.05 15.09 3.45
C ILE A 32 -23.01 16.53 3.96
N LYS A 33 -23.12 16.70 5.28
CA LYS A 33 -22.98 18.01 5.92
C LYS A 33 -21.57 18.50 5.63
N THR A 34 -21.47 19.59 4.87
CA THR A 34 -20.21 20.29 4.66
C THR A 34 -19.77 20.87 6.00
N LEU A 35 -18.49 20.71 6.35
CA LEU A 35 -17.92 21.40 7.52
C LEU A 35 -18.24 22.89 7.36
N ASN A 36 -18.75 23.50 8.43
CA ASN A 36 -19.33 24.85 8.49
C ASN A 36 -18.89 25.79 7.34
N LYS A 37 -19.87 26.34 6.59
CA LYS A 37 -19.69 27.37 5.55
C LYS A 37 -18.91 28.65 6.01
N LYS A 38 -18.56 28.76 7.29
CA LYS A 38 -17.93 29.93 7.92
C LYS A 38 -16.41 29.81 8.14
N THR A 39 -15.79 28.65 7.90
CA THR A 39 -14.33 28.51 8.06
C THR A 39 -13.63 28.96 6.77
N ASN A 40 -13.14 30.20 6.75
CA ASN A 40 -12.24 30.68 5.70
C ASN A 40 -10.86 30.03 5.89
N VAL A 41 -10.39 29.29 4.89
CA VAL A 41 -9.03 28.75 4.87
C VAL A 41 -8.07 29.82 4.36
N ASN A 42 -7.05 30.14 5.14
CA ASN A 42 -5.96 31.01 4.70
C ASN A 42 -4.90 30.16 4.01
N LEU A 43 -4.66 30.43 2.73
CA LEU A 43 -3.63 29.73 1.95
C LEU A 43 -2.24 30.24 2.33
N ILE A 44 -1.32 29.31 2.55
CA ILE A 44 0.04 29.62 2.99
C ILE A 44 1.06 28.99 2.05
N SER A 45 2.06 29.78 1.68
CA SER A 45 3.19 29.40 0.85
C SER A 45 4.49 29.78 1.56
N ILE A 46 5.50 28.91 1.56
CA ILE A 46 6.70 29.04 2.39
C ILE A 46 7.96 28.78 1.57
N ASN A 47 9.01 29.56 1.76
CA ASN A 47 10.35 29.22 1.29
C ASN A 47 11.33 29.26 2.46
N ARG A 48 12.63 29.27 2.18
CA ARG A 48 13.69 29.25 3.20
C ARG A 48 13.59 30.40 4.20
N ASP A 49 13.16 31.57 3.75
CA ASP A 49 13.29 32.81 4.54
C ASP A 49 11.92 33.42 4.91
N TYR A 50 10.89 33.12 4.13
CA TYR A 50 9.59 33.80 4.20
C TYR A 50 8.40 32.84 4.20
N VAL A 51 7.33 33.29 4.85
CA VAL A 51 5.98 32.73 4.83
C VAL A 51 5.03 33.75 4.23
N LYS A 52 4.31 33.38 3.18
CA LYS A 52 3.26 34.20 2.58
C LYS A 52 1.88 33.69 3.01
N ILE A 53 1.08 34.54 3.64
CA ILE A 53 -0.31 34.29 4.06
C ILE A 53 -1.17 35.50 3.70
N ASP A 54 -2.38 35.29 3.18
CA ASP A 54 -3.32 36.38 2.86
C ASP A 54 -2.70 37.50 1.97
N GLY A 55 -1.75 37.13 1.09
CA GLY A 55 -1.05 38.07 0.22
C GLY A 55 0.15 38.79 0.87
N ILE A 56 0.36 38.64 2.17
CA ILE A 56 1.42 39.31 2.94
C ILE A 56 2.58 38.35 3.19
N CYS A 57 3.81 38.80 2.94
CA CYS A 57 5.02 38.06 3.27
C CYS A 57 5.53 38.42 4.67
N HIS A 58 5.81 37.40 5.47
CA HIS A 58 6.39 37.50 6.80
C HIS A 58 7.71 36.74 6.84
N THR A 59 8.66 37.19 7.65
CA THR A 59 9.79 36.32 8.04
C THR A 59 9.27 35.17 8.90
N HIS A 60 9.97 34.04 8.89
CA HIS A 60 9.58 32.89 9.73
C HIS A 60 9.42 33.31 11.20
N LYS A 61 10.42 34.04 11.73
CA LYS A 61 10.41 34.51 13.13
C LYS A 61 9.12 35.26 13.49
N PHE A 62 8.68 36.20 12.64
CA PHE A 62 7.46 36.99 12.87
C PHE A 62 6.17 36.19 12.69
N PHE A 63 6.12 35.32 11.68
CA PHE A 63 4.94 34.49 11.42
C PHE A 63 4.63 33.58 12.63
N PHE A 64 5.65 32.96 13.21
CA PHE A 64 5.45 32.03 14.32
C PHE A 64 5.32 32.71 15.69
N SER A 65 5.91 33.89 15.91
CA SER A 65 5.70 34.65 17.15
C SER A 65 4.29 35.24 17.26
N ASP A 66 3.76 35.79 16.16
CA ASP A 66 2.58 36.68 16.23
C ASP A 66 1.34 36.17 15.50
N ILE A 67 1.49 35.35 14.46
CA ILE A 67 0.38 34.91 13.60
C ILE A 67 -0.07 33.49 13.96
N TYR A 68 0.87 32.59 14.29
CA TYR A 68 0.60 31.18 14.59
C TYR A 68 -0.41 30.95 15.72
N ASN A 69 -0.34 31.73 16.79
CA ASN A 69 -1.22 31.57 17.95
C ASN A 69 -2.70 31.90 17.67
N ARG A 70 -3.01 32.54 16.53
CA ARG A 70 -4.32 33.17 16.27
C ARG A 70 -5.17 32.49 15.19
N LYS A 71 -4.64 31.54 14.42
CA LYS A 71 -5.34 30.95 13.26
C LYS A 71 -5.07 29.45 13.11
N ASP A 72 -6.05 28.71 12.60
CA ASP A 72 -5.81 27.36 12.04
C ASP A 72 -5.06 27.52 10.71
N ILE A 73 -3.93 26.82 10.58
CA ILE A 73 -2.97 27.01 9.48
C ILE A 73 -2.93 25.74 8.61
N TYR A 74 -3.07 25.95 7.30
CA TYR A 74 -3.10 24.87 6.32
C TYR A 74 -1.97 25.01 5.29
N LEU A 75 -1.27 23.91 5.00
CA LEU A 75 -0.03 23.90 4.22
C LEU A 75 -0.13 22.98 2.99
N SER A 76 0.67 23.23 1.94
CA SER A 76 0.93 22.22 0.91
C SER A 76 1.96 21.18 1.40
N SER A 77 2.01 19.98 0.79
CA SER A 77 2.96 18.92 1.15
C SER A 77 4.42 19.31 0.93
N SER A 78 4.71 20.07 -0.14
CA SER A 78 6.04 20.62 -0.40
C SER A 78 6.54 21.52 0.73
N ASN A 79 5.62 22.18 1.44
CA ASN A 79 5.95 23.03 2.57
C ASN A 79 6.20 22.21 3.84
N GLN A 80 5.58 21.03 3.99
CA GLN A 80 5.89 20.11 5.10
C GLN A 80 7.33 19.61 5.03
N GLU A 81 7.87 19.35 3.84
CA GLU A 81 9.28 19.00 3.63
C GLU A 81 10.24 20.09 4.13
N LEU A 82 9.87 21.37 3.98
CA LEU A 82 10.60 22.51 4.56
C LEU A 82 10.46 22.57 6.09
N PHE A 83 9.32 22.14 6.64
CA PHE A 83 9.08 22.06 8.09
C PHE A 83 9.74 20.86 8.78
N HIS A 84 10.29 19.90 8.03
CA HIS A 84 11.09 18.81 8.59
C HIS A 84 12.44 19.26 9.19
N PHE A 85 12.71 20.58 9.28
CA PHE A 85 13.54 21.15 10.35
C PHE A 85 12.88 20.88 11.72
N LYS A 86 13.00 19.63 12.16
CA LYS A 86 12.36 19.00 13.33
C LYS A 86 12.46 19.82 14.63
N THR A 87 13.56 20.56 14.80
CA THR A 87 13.79 21.51 15.91
C THR A 87 12.66 22.52 16.11
N PHE A 88 11.93 22.85 15.05
CA PHE A 88 10.99 23.97 15.04
C PHE A 88 9.53 23.56 15.33
N LEU A 89 9.13 22.33 14.95
CA LEU A 89 7.79 21.79 15.21
C LEU A 89 7.62 21.30 16.66
N ASP A 90 8.70 20.81 17.27
CA ASP A 90 8.71 20.37 18.66
C ASP A 90 8.51 21.55 19.64
N TYR A 91 8.78 22.78 19.22
CA TYR A 91 8.66 23.99 20.05
C TYR A 91 7.22 24.59 20.11
N PHE A 92 6.35 24.29 19.13
CA PHE A 92 5.06 25.00 18.98
C PHE A 92 3.80 24.12 18.94
N GLY A 93 3.91 22.80 19.04
CA GLY A 93 2.77 21.89 19.17
C GLY A 93 2.10 21.52 17.84
N TYR A 94 2.02 20.22 17.57
CA TYR A 94 1.67 19.65 16.26
C TYR A 94 0.19 19.80 15.83
N GLN A 95 -0.73 20.07 16.77
CA GLN A 95 -2.16 19.75 16.55
C GLN A 95 -2.94 20.68 15.60
N ARG A 96 -2.42 21.86 15.20
CA ARG A 96 -3.15 22.84 14.37
C ARG A 96 -2.80 22.82 12.87
N PHE A 97 -1.89 21.96 12.43
CA PHE A 97 -1.47 21.89 11.03
C PHE A 97 -2.25 20.80 10.28
N LYS A 98 -2.94 21.17 9.21
CA LYS A 98 -3.57 20.21 8.27
C LYS A 98 -3.19 20.55 6.84
N SER A 99 -2.84 19.56 6.03
CA SER A 99 -2.37 19.84 4.66
C SER A 99 -3.50 19.84 3.63
N ILE A 100 -3.45 20.77 2.67
CA ILE A 100 -4.33 20.79 1.48
C ILE A 100 -4.17 19.50 0.67
N THR A 101 -2.98 18.91 0.66
CA THR A 101 -2.77 17.62 -0.01
C THR A 101 -3.51 16.49 0.70
N THR A 102 -3.67 16.54 2.02
CA THR A 102 -4.53 15.59 2.74
C THR A 102 -5.98 15.66 2.24
N PHE A 103 -6.48 16.86 1.91
CA PHE A 103 -7.82 17.04 1.34
C PHE A 103 -7.91 16.60 -0.13
N LEU A 104 -6.82 16.74 -0.89
CA LEU A 104 -6.70 16.33 -2.29
C LEU A 104 -6.16 14.89 -2.47
N GLY A 105 -6.00 14.13 -1.39
CA GLY A 105 -5.50 12.74 -1.43
C GLY A 105 -4.04 12.60 -1.91
N GLY A 106 -3.19 13.61 -1.68
CA GLY A 106 -1.78 13.60 -2.07
C GLY A 106 -1.50 13.99 -3.53
N LEU A 107 -2.52 14.38 -4.30
CA LEU A 107 -2.43 14.53 -5.76
C LEU A 107 -1.81 15.84 -6.27
N VAL A 108 -1.58 16.83 -5.40
CA VAL A 108 -0.96 18.09 -5.82
C VAL A 108 0.52 18.04 -5.55
N TYR A 109 1.26 17.54 -6.54
CA TYR A 109 2.69 17.81 -6.69
C TYR A 109 2.84 18.89 -7.76
N GLN A 110 2.63 20.15 -7.38
CA GLN A 110 3.12 21.24 -8.21
C GLN A 110 4.63 21.34 -7.96
N LYS A 111 5.44 21.46 -9.02
CA LYS A 111 6.87 21.76 -8.88
C LYS A 111 6.97 23.08 -8.15
N TYR A 112 7.31 23.00 -6.88
CA TYR A 112 7.29 24.13 -5.98
C TYR A 112 8.37 25.12 -6.41
N ASP A 113 7.97 26.36 -6.69
CA ASP A 113 8.91 27.40 -7.01
C ASP A 113 9.36 28.07 -5.70
N TYR A 114 10.55 27.71 -5.22
CA TYR A 114 11.07 28.23 -3.96
C TYR A 114 11.33 29.74 -3.99
N SER A 115 11.42 30.35 -5.18
CA SER A 115 11.62 31.79 -5.33
C SER A 115 10.30 32.57 -5.42
N ASP A 116 9.18 31.94 -5.80
CA ASP A 116 7.91 32.63 -6.05
C ASP A 116 6.75 32.03 -5.25
N LEU A 117 6.58 32.56 -4.04
CA LEU A 117 5.51 32.15 -3.13
C LEU A 117 4.11 32.44 -3.68
N GLN A 118 3.93 33.50 -4.47
CA GLN A 118 2.61 33.88 -4.99
C GLN A 118 2.17 32.93 -6.09
N LYS A 119 3.08 32.54 -6.97
CA LYS A 119 2.83 31.56 -8.02
C LYS A 119 2.34 30.23 -7.44
N ASN A 120 2.93 29.79 -6.33
CA ASN A 120 2.47 28.57 -5.64
C ASN A 120 1.05 28.73 -5.07
N ILE A 121 0.70 29.88 -4.48
CA ILE A 121 -0.67 30.15 -4.00
C ILE A 121 -1.66 30.14 -5.16
N ASN A 122 -1.34 30.82 -6.26
CA ASN A 122 -2.19 30.90 -7.44
C ASN A 122 -2.44 29.51 -8.04
N GLY A 123 -1.40 28.67 -8.11
CA GLY A 123 -1.54 27.28 -8.57
C GLY A 123 -2.46 26.45 -7.69
N MET A 124 -2.42 26.62 -6.36
CA MET A 124 -3.36 25.93 -5.46
C MET A 124 -4.81 26.41 -5.67
N ILE A 125 -5.04 27.71 -5.88
CA ILE A 125 -6.38 28.27 -6.14
C ILE A 125 -6.94 27.72 -7.46
N GLU A 126 -6.11 27.65 -8.50
CA GLU A 126 -6.49 27.09 -9.80
C GLU A 126 -6.91 25.63 -9.65
N VAL A 127 -6.10 24.81 -8.98
CA VAL A 127 -6.42 23.41 -8.71
C VAL A 127 -7.72 23.27 -7.90
N ALA A 128 -7.90 24.07 -6.85
CA ALA A 128 -9.12 24.04 -6.05
C ALA A 128 -10.36 24.40 -6.89
N SER A 129 -10.24 25.37 -7.79
CA SER A 129 -11.31 25.79 -8.70
C SER A 129 -11.66 24.69 -9.71
N ILE A 130 -10.67 23.99 -10.25
CA ILE A 130 -10.88 22.81 -11.11
C ILE A 130 -11.62 21.72 -10.33
N VAL A 131 -11.21 21.43 -9.10
CA VAL A 131 -11.86 20.39 -8.27
C VAL A 131 -13.30 20.75 -7.94
N GLU A 132 -13.57 22.01 -7.60
CA GLU A 132 -14.93 22.47 -7.34
C GLU A 132 -15.81 22.40 -8.60
N LYS A 133 -15.29 22.80 -9.76
CA LYS A 133 -16.00 22.73 -11.04
C LYS A 133 -16.30 21.29 -11.46
N GLU A 134 -15.31 20.40 -11.42
CA GLU A 134 -15.41 19.04 -11.96
C GLU A 134 -16.10 18.07 -10.99
N PHE A 135 -15.91 18.25 -9.68
CA PHE A 135 -16.38 17.29 -8.66
C PHE A 135 -17.37 17.89 -7.66
N GLY A 136 -17.64 19.20 -7.72
CA GLY A 136 -18.53 19.88 -6.77
C GLY A 136 -17.99 19.87 -5.34
N VAL A 137 -16.66 19.82 -5.19
CA VAL A 137 -15.98 19.77 -3.87
C VAL A 137 -15.21 21.07 -3.67
N ASN A 138 -15.60 21.82 -2.64
CA ASN A 138 -14.86 23.01 -2.27
C ASN A 138 -13.77 22.63 -1.24
N VAL A 139 -12.58 22.28 -1.73
CA VAL A 139 -11.45 21.87 -0.88
C VAL A 139 -10.95 22.99 0.02
N LEU A 140 -11.22 24.26 -0.34
CA LEU A 140 -10.95 25.44 0.50
C LEU A 140 -11.95 25.59 1.66
N ARG A 141 -12.99 24.75 1.73
CA ARG A 141 -13.92 24.64 2.86
C ARG A 141 -13.75 23.33 3.63
N LEU A 142 -12.55 22.74 3.55
CA LEU A 142 -12.16 21.52 4.26
C LEU A 142 -12.97 20.28 3.85
N GLU A 143 -13.52 20.29 2.64
CA GLU A 143 -14.12 19.10 2.07
C GLU A 143 -13.03 18.19 1.50
N SER A 144 -12.93 16.96 2.02
CA SER A 144 -12.02 15.96 1.47
C SER A 144 -12.58 15.42 0.16
N LEU A 145 -11.81 15.59 -0.92
CA LEU A 145 -12.15 15.04 -2.23
C LEU A 145 -12.25 13.52 -2.15
N SER A 146 -11.30 12.86 -1.49
CA SER A 146 -11.31 11.40 -1.34
C SER A 146 -12.56 10.90 -0.59
N HIS A 147 -12.98 11.61 0.47
CA HIS A 147 -14.22 11.28 1.17
C HIS A 147 -15.47 11.46 0.30
N LYS A 148 -15.54 12.55 -0.49
CA LYS A 148 -16.65 12.77 -1.42
C LYS A 148 -16.69 11.67 -2.49
N LEU A 149 -15.55 11.38 -3.13
CA LEU A 149 -15.44 10.35 -4.15
C LEU A 149 -15.84 8.97 -3.58
N SER A 150 -15.28 8.60 -2.42
CA SER A 150 -15.63 7.36 -1.73
C SER A 150 -17.13 7.28 -1.44
N SER A 151 -17.74 8.36 -0.94
CA SER A 151 -19.19 8.39 -0.69
C SER A 151 -20.03 8.25 -1.96
N ILE A 152 -19.63 8.88 -3.06
CA ILE A 152 -20.31 8.74 -4.36
C ILE A 152 -20.23 7.29 -4.85
N LEU A 153 -19.05 6.68 -4.78
CA LEU A 153 -18.82 5.31 -5.25
C LEU A 153 -19.54 4.29 -4.37
N GLN A 154 -19.48 4.45 -3.04
CA GLN A 154 -20.22 3.62 -2.09
C GLN A 154 -21.72 3.71 -2.31
N TYR A 155 -22.25 4.92 -2.52
CA TYR A 155 -23.65 5.10 -2.86
C TYR A 155 -24.02 4.39 -4.17
N ARG A 156 -23.16 4.44 -5.20
CA ARG A 156 -23.38 3.70 -6.45
C ARG A 156 -23.38 2.18 -6.24
N ILE A 157 -22.47 1.66 -5.41
CA ILE A 157 -22.45 0.24 -5.04
C ILE A 157 -23.77 -0.13 -4.38
N ALA A 158 -24.16 0.57 -3.30
CA ALA A 158 -25.36 0.27 -2.55
C ALA A 158 -26.66 0.39 -3.37
N ARG A 159 -26.70 1.28 -4.38
CA ARG A 159 -27.86 1.39 -5.29
C ARG A 159 -28.00 0.20 -6.24
N LYS A 160 -26.89 -0.36 -6.71
CA LYS A 160 -26.87 -1.52 -7.62
C LYS A 160 -26.91 -2.85 -6.86
N GLN A 161 -26.22 -2.93 -5.74
CA GLN A 161 -26.23 -4.04 -4.78
C GLN A 161 -26.78 -3.53 -3.45
N ARG A 162 -28.10 -3.62 -3.26
CA ARG A 162 -28.75 -3.07 -2.05
C ARG A 162 -28.50 -3.89 -0.79
N PHE A 163 -28.27 -5.19 -0.95
CA PHE A 163 -28.17 -6.12 0.17
C PHE A 163 -26.99 -7.06 -0.02
N LYS A 164 -26.45 -7.53 1.09
CA LYS A 164 -25.46 -8.61 1.17
C LYS A 164 -25.85 -9.61 2.25
N SER A 165 -25.27 -10.79 2.20
CA SER A 165 -25.28 -11.79 3.27
C SER A 165 -24.31 -11.38 4.37
N THR A 166 -24.61 -11.73 5.63
CA THR A 166 -23.65 -11.62 6.75
C THR A 166 -22.42 -12.51 6.56
N LEU A 167 -22.49 -13.56 5.73
CA LEU A 167 -21.35 -14.40 5.38
C LEU A 167 -20.29 -13.64 4.56
N ASP A 168 -20.64 -12.50 3.94
CA ASP A 168 -19.67 -11.62 3.27
C ASP A 168 -18.56 -11.17 4.23
N ASN A 169 -18.86 -11.03 5.52
CA ASN A 169 -17.88 -10.66 6.55
C ASN A 169 -16.76 -11.70 6.70
N LEU A 170 -16.98 -12.97 6.32
CA LEU A 170 -15.96 -14.01 6.39
C LEU A 170 -14.84 -13.83 5.37
N PHE A 171 -15.11 -13.13 4.25
CA PHE A 171 -14.09 -12.80 3.26
C PHE A 171 -13.00 -11.89 3.82
N PHE A 172 -13.29 -11.12 4.87
CA PHE A 172 -12.30 -10.29 5.56
C PHE A 172 -11.08 -11.07 6.09
N TYR A 173 -11.26 -12.34 6.41
CA TYR A 173 -10.20 -13.19 6.97
C TYR A 173 -9.28 -13.81 5.90
N SER A 174 -9.67 -13.72 4.63
CA SER A 174 -8.81 -14.12 3.50
C SER A 174 -7.67 -13.12 3.28
N ASP A 175 -6.67 -13.52 2.49
CA ASP A 175 -5.54 -12.63 2.20
C ASP A 175 -5.92 -11.55 1.17
N PHE A 176 -5.83 -10.29 1.62
CA PHE A 176 -6.05 -9.08 0.81
C PHE A 176 -4.75 -8.47 0.30
N THR A 177 -3.61 -9.12 0.50
CA THR A 177 -2.33 -8.64 0.01
C THR A 177 -2.25 -8.86 -1.50
N PRO A 178 -1.98 -7.82 -2.31
CA PRO A 178 -1.67 -8.01 -3.72
C PRO A 178 -0.39 -8.84 -3.91
N TYR A 179 -0.12 -9.31 -5.13
CA TYR A 179 1.12 -10.01 -5.41
C TYR A 179 2.30 -9.03 -5.30
N SER A 180 3.28 -9.35 -4.45
CA SER A 180 4.47 -8.51 -4.28
C SER A 180 5.65 -9.37 -3.85
N LYS A 181 6.72 -9.38 -4.64
CA LYS A 181 7.90 -10.20 -4.39
C LYS A 181 9.14 -9.62 -5.07
N THR A 182 10.24 -9.58 -4.34
CA THR A 182 11.58 -9.41 -4.89
C THR A 182 12.19 -10.79 -5.08
N PHE A 183 12.57 -11.11 -6.31
CA PHE A 183 13.17 -12.40 -6.66
C PHE A 183 14.69 -12.32 -6.67
N ARG A 184 15.24 -11.16 -7.05
CA ARG A 184 16.67 -10.92 -7.15
C ARG A 184 17.01 -9.54 -6.64
N LEU A 185 18.02 -9.45 -5.78
CA LEU A 185 18.50 -8.19 -5.23
C LEU A 185 19.09 -7.29 -6.32
N GLU A 186 19.92 -7.86 -7.20
CA GLU A 186 20.61 -7.11 -8.25
C GLU A 186 20.69 -7.87 -9.58
N GLU A 187 20.72 -7.11 -10.68
CA GLU A 187 21.09 -7.60 -12.00
C GLU A 187 22.24 -6.73 -12.52
N THR A 188 23.38 -7.37 -12.72
CA THR A 188 24.63 -6.76 -13.18
C THR A 188 25.33 -7.59 -14.25
N ARG A 189 24.75 -8.74 -14.63
CA ARG A 189 25.32 -9.65 -15.63
C ARG A 189 25.35 -8.97 -17.00
N LYS A 190 26.43 -9.22 -17.75
CA LYS A 190 26.63 -8.66 -19.09
C LYS A 190 25.69 -9.30 -20.11
N LYS A 191 25.41 -8.58 -21.21
CA LYS A 191 24.56 -9.03 -22.33
C LYS A 191 23.13 -9.40 -21.91
N ARG A 192 22.63 -8.67 -20.91
CA ARG A 192 21.29 -8.82 -20.36
C ARG A 192 20.53 -7.54 -20.62
N LYS A 193 19.23 -7.67 -20.83
CA LYS A 193 18.29 -6.57 -20.85
C LYS A 193 17.29 -6.74 -19.72
N ILE A 194 17.01 -5.68 -18.99
CA ILE A 194 15.93 -5.58 -18.02
C ILE A 194 14.73 -4.98 -18.73
N VAL A 195 13.57 -5.59 -18.54
CA VAL A 195 12.29 -5.09 -19.04
C VAL A 195 11.33 -5.00 -17.87
N ALA A 196 10.77 -3.80 -17.66
CA ALA A 196 9.72 -3.56 -16.68
C ALA A 196 8.39 -3.34 -17.41
N ILE A 197 7.44 -4.25 -17.18
CA ILE A 197 6.08 -4.17 -17.69
C ILE A 197 5.10 -3.84 -16.57
N ASP A 198 4.03 -3.12 -16.91
CA ASP A 198 3.00 -2.66 -15.96
C ASP A 198 1.62 -2.73 -16.61
N VAL A 199 0.63 -3.26 -15.89
CA VAL A 199 -0.74 -3.40 -16.38
C VAL A 199 -1.41 -2.05 -16.50
N ALA A 200 -1.94 -1.75 -17.69
CA ALA A 200 -2.76 -0.58 -17.92
C ALA A 200 -4.08 -0.67 -17.13
N SER A 201 -4.09 -0.06 -15.93
CA SER A 201 -5.24 0.00 -15.03
C SER A 201 -5.70 -1.38 -14.53
N MET A 202 -4.85 -2.04 -13.74
CA MET A 202 -5.06 -3.39 -13.18
C MET A 202 -6.44 -3.61 -12.56
N TYR A 203 -6.83 -2.83 -11.55
CA TYR A 203 -8.10 -3.06 -10.87
C TYR A 203 -9.34 -2.75 -11.72
N PRO A 204 -9.36 -1.66 -12.52
CA PRO A 204 -10.39 -1.49 -13.54
C PRO A 204 -10.53 -2.69 -14.48
N LYS A 205 -9.43 -3.33 -14.91
CA LYS A 205 -9.51 -4.58 -15.69
C LYS A 205 -10.11 -5.73 -14.87
N CYS A 206 -9.64 -5.96 -13.65
CA CYS A 206 -10.15 -7.01 -12.77
C CYS A 206 -11.64 -6.86 -12.47
N SER A 207 -12.14 -5.61 -12.38
CA SER A 207 -13.57 -5.33 -12.18
C SER A 207 -14.46 -5.70 -13.38
N GLN A 208 -13.89 -6.03 -14.54
CA GLN A 208 -14.65 -6.46 -15.71
C GLN A 208 -15.09 -7.92 -15.61
N GLU A 209 -14.42 -8.70 -14.75
CA GLU A 209 -14.73 -10.10 -14.46
C GLU A 209 -16.06 -10.27 -13.73
N LEU A 210 -16.47 -11.53 -13.54
CA LEU A 210 -17.63 -11.89 -12.74
C LEU A 210 -17.26 -12.06 -11.26
N PHE A 211 -18.17 -11.66 -10.38
CA PHE A 211 -17.99 -11.66 -8.94
C PHE A 211 -19.06 -12.51 -8.26
N PRO A 212 -18.79 -13.12 -7.09
CA PRO A 212 -19.83 -13.77 -6.31
C PRO A 212 -20.90 -12.74 -5.93
N ASP A 213 -22.19 -13.06 -6.13
CA ASP A 213 -23.29 -12.20 -5.65
C ASP A 213 -23.26 -12.15 -4.11
N PRO A 214 -22.92 -11.00 -3.51
CA PRO A 214 -22.81 -10.90 -2.06
C PRO A 214 -24.12 -11.22 -1.34
N LYS A 215 -25.27 -11.13 -2.02
CA LYS A 215 -26.59 -11.43 -1.45
C LYS A 215 -26.88 -12.94 -1.37
N LYS A 216 -26.25 -13.76 -2.19
CA LYS A 216 -26.57 -15.19 -2.35
C LYS A 216 -25.45 -16.12 -1.88
N LEU A 217 -24.56 -15.62 -1.04
CA LEU A 217 -23.53 -16.44 -0.39
C LEU A 217 -24.19 -17.50 0.50
N SER A 218 -23.67 -18.72 0.44
CA SER A 218 -24.10 -19.85 1.26
C SER A 218 -22.89 -20.59 1.80
N TYR A 219 -23.02 -21.15 3.01
CA TYR A 219 -22.03 -22.03 3.59
C TYR A 219 -22.17 -23.45 3.01
N PHE A 220 -21.04 -24.09 2.74
CA PHE A 220 -20.93 -25.48 2.34
C PHE A 220 -20.02 -26.18 3.33
N ASP A 221 -20.52 -27.21 4.00
CA ASP A 221 -19.79 -28.02 4.98
C ASP A 221 -18.71 -28.89 4.33
N ARG A 222 -18.93 -29.26 3.06
CA ARG A 222 -17.96 -29.95 2.21
C ARG A 222 -17.93 -29.32 0.82
N CYS A 223 -16.74 -28.95 0.39
CA CYS A 223 -16.48 -28.38 -0.93
C CYS A 223 -15.85 -29.39 -1.90
N ASP A 224 -15.42 -30.56 -1.43
CA ASP A 224 -14.94 -31.64 -2.29
C ASP A 224 -16.02 -32.04 -3.32
N GLY A 225 -15.67 -31.99 -4.60
CA GLY A 225 -16.59 -32.30 -5.72
C GLY A 225 -17.42 -31.13 -6.24
N LEU A 226 -17.33 -29.93 -5.63
CA LEU A 226 -17.93 -28.74 -6.21
C LEU A 226 -17.21 -28.32 -7.49
N ASP A 227 -17.97 -27.99 -8.53
CA ASP A 227 -17.40 -27.35 -9.70
C ASP A 227 -17.07 -25.87 -9.39
N LEU A 228 -15.78 -25.62 -9.13
CA LEU A 228 -15.24 -24.29 -8.84
C LEU A 228 -15.20 -23.38 -10.09
N ASN A 229 -15.51 -23.88 -11.29
CA ASN A 229 -15.65 -23.02 -12.46
C ASN A 229 -16.95 -22.21 -12.42
N VAL A 230 -18.02 -22.78 -11.85
CA VAL A 230 -19.33 -22.13 -11.73
C VAL A 230 -19.58 -21.53 -10.34
N HIS A 231 -18.91 -22.04 -9.30
CA HIS A 231 -18.96 -21.46 -7.95
C HIS A 231 -17.86 -20.42 -7.76
N ARG A 232 -18.20 -19.32 -7.09
CA ARG A 232 -17.24 -18.29 -6.65
C ARG A 232 -17.39 -18.01 -5.17
N GLY A 233 -16.28 -17.71 -4.51
CA GLY A 233 -16.21 -17.34 -3.11
C GLY A 233 -14.88 -17.77 -2.48
N ILE A 234 -14.92 -18.07 -1.18
CA ILE A 234 -13.77 -18.49 -0.38
C ILE A 234 -13.94 -19.93 0.11
N VAL A 235 -12.86 -20.70 0.09
CA VAL A 235 -12.83 -22.09 0.56
C VAL A 235 -11.66 -22.28 1.51
N ASN A 236 -11.91 -22.98 2.62
CA ASN A 236 -10.86 -23.51 3.47
C ASN A 236 -10.20 -24.69 2.76
N VAL A 237 -8.95 -24.53 2.36
CA VAL A 237 -8.22 -25.54 1.61
C VAL A 237 -6.96 -25.98 2.34
N CYS A 238 -6.60 -27.24 2.18
CA CYS A 238 -5.26 -27.72 2.47
C CYS A 238 -4.51 -27.91 1.15
N PHE A 239 -3.45 -27.13 0.94
CA PHE A 239 -2.59 -27.21 -0.24
C PHE A 239 -1.27 -27.90 0.12
N LYS A 240 -0.90 -28.91 -0.66
CA LYS A 240 0.41 -29.57 -0.61
C LYS A 240 1.02 -29.54 -2.02
N PRO A 241 2.17 -28.86 -2.23
CA PRO A 241 2.85 -28.86 -3.52
C PRO A 241 3.20 -30.27 -3.99
N ASN A 242 3.17 -30.50 -5.31
CA ASN A 242 3.72 -31.71 -5.90
C ASN A 242 5.25 -31.66 -5.88
N PRO A 243 5.95 -32.80 -5.76
CA PRO A 243 7.41 -32.84 -5.81
C PRO A 243 7.98 -32.11 -7.04
N ASP A 244 7.43 -32.36 -8.23
CA ASP A 244 7.91 -31.78 -9.48
C ASP A 244 7.64 -30.27 -9.63
N SER A 245 6.79 -29.70 -8.78
CA SER A 245 6.41 -28.28 -8.83
C SER A 245 6.92 -27.48 -7.64
N ILE A 246 7.57 -28.12 -6.66
CA ILE A 246 7.92 -27.48 -5.38
C ILE A 246 8.89 -26.31 -5.56
N GLU A 247 9.83 -26.42 -6.50
CA GLU A 247 10.77 -25.34 -6.81
C GLU A 247 10.04 -24.11 -7.36
N TRP A 248 9.15 -24.33 -8.33
CA TRP A 248 8.32 -23.26 -8.89
C TRP A 248 7.45 -22.62 -7.79
N VAL A 249 6.78 -23.44 -6.97
CA VAL A 249 5.98 -22.94 -5.85
C VAL A 249 6.84 -22.11 -4.90
N ASN A 250 8.01 -22.58 -4.48
CA ASN A 250 8.90 -21.83 -3.59
C ASN A 250 9.35 -20.49 -4.19
N LYS A 251 9.66 -20.50 -5.49
CA LYS A 251 10.07 -19.30 -6.21
C LYS A 251 8.94 -18.28 -6.36
N TYR A 252 7.71 -18.72 -6.64
CA TYR A 252 6.62 -17.82 -7.06
C TYR A 252 5.45 -17.68 -6.09
N ASN A 253 5.35 -18.48 -5.04
CA ASN A 253 4.29 -18.26 -4.05
C ASN A 253 4.50 -16.94 -3.29
N ASN A 254 3.39 -16.30 -2.94
CA ASN A 254 3.35 -15.12 -2.07
C ASN A 254 2.63 -15.45 -0.75
N PHE A 255 2.61 -16.73 -0.36
CA PHE A 255 2.04 -17.13 0.92
C PHE A 255 2.89 -16.58 2.05
N LYS A 256 2.24 -16.02 3.06
CA LYS A 256 2.88 -15.50 4.26
C LYS A 256 2.13 -16.00 5.47
N TYR A 257 2.87 -16.49 6.46
CA TYR A 257 2.32 -16.75 7.77
C TYR A 257 2.66 -15.56 8.68
N ALA A 258 1.85 -15.32 9.70
CA ALA A 258 2.12 -14.28 10.69
C ALA A 258 2.78 -14.92 11.92
N ILE A 259 3.95 -14.42 12.35
CA ILE A 259 4.53 -14.73 13.67
C ILE A 259 4.91 -13.41 14.31
N ASP A 260 4.54 -13.20 15.58
CA ASP A 260 4.90 -12.01 16.36
C ASP A 260 4.69 -10.70 15.59
N ASN A 261 3.54 -10.60 14.91
CA ASN A 261 3.11 -9.44 14.12
C ASN A 261 3.95 -9.14 12.87
N SER A 262 4.85 -10.05 12.52
CA SER A 262 5.59 -10.02 11.26
C SER A 262 4.99 -11.05 10.28
N LEU A 263 4.69 -10.59 9.07
CA LEU A 263 4.40 -11.48 7.96
C LEU A 263 5.71 -12.05 7.45
N LYS A 264 5.87 -13.36 7.56
CA LYS A 264 7.07 -14.06 7.11
C LYS A 264 6.77 -14.93 5.91
N SER A 265 7.66 -14.85 4.93
CA SER A 265 7.69 -15.78 3.81
C SER A 265 8.27 -17.12 4.26
N PHE A 266 7.96 -18.18 3.52
CA PHE A 266 8.51 -19.51 3.73
C PHE A 266 8.70 -20.23 2.40
N THR A 267 9.44 -21.32 2.49
CA THR A 267 9.58 -22.32 1.45
C THR A 267 8.98 -23.63 1.95
N PHE A 268 8.29 -24.33 1.07
CA PHE A 268 7.81 -25.69 1.28
C PHE A 268 8.96 -26.68 1.14
N SER A 269 8.97 -27.65 2.05
CA SER A 269 9.61 -28.96 1.89
C SER A 269 8.60 -29.96 1.31
N GLU A 270 9.06 -31.12 0.82
CA GLU A 270 8.20 -32.13 0.17
C GLU A 270 7.01 -32.62 1.02
N ASN A 271 7.14 -32.53 2.34
CA ASN A 271 6.12 -32.95 3.30
C ASN A 271 5.37 -31.78 3.96
N ASP A 272 5.61 -30.56 3.51
CA ASP A 272 4.92 -29.39 4.01
C ASP A 272 3.56 -29.21 3.34
N SER A 273 2.62 -28.67 4.11
CA SER A 273 1.31 -28.28 3.61
C SER A 273 0.87 -27.01 4.30
N ILE A 274 0.04 -26.23 3.61
CA ILE A 274 -0.62 -25.07 4.18
C ILE A 274 -2.12 -25.33 4.26
N GLU A 275 -2.74 -24.83 5.32
CA GLU A 275 -4.19 -24.67 5.41
C GLU A 275 -4.51 -23.19 5.27
N ALA A 276 -5.32 -22.80 4.29
CA ALA A 276 -5.57 -21.41 3.97
C ALA A 276 -7.02 -21.16 3.52
N LEU A 277 -7.51 -19.94 3.75
CA LEU A 277 -8.77 -19.48 3.17
C LEU A 277 -8.48 -18.82 1.81
N MET A 278 -8.79 -19.52 0.71
CA MET A 278 -8.43 -19.12 -0.65
C MET A 278 -9.65 -18.82 -1.51
N TYR A 279 -9.50 -17.89 -2.45
CA TYR A 279 -10.54 -17.66 -3.44
C TYR A 279 -10.57 -18.79 -4.49
N THR A 280 -11.76 -19.12 -4.98
CA THR A 280 -11.96 -20.18 -6.01
C THR A 280 -11.04 -20.09 -7.22
N ASN A 281 -10.80 -18.89 -7.77
CA ASN A 281 -9.88 -18.71 -8.91
C ASN A 281 -8.42 -18.97 -8.53
N GLU A 282 -8.04 -18.73 -7.27
CA GLU A 282 -6.71 -19.07 -6.78
C GLU A 282 -6.55 -20.57 -6.62
N ILE A 283 -7.59 -21.25 -6.14
CA ILE A 283 -7.60 -22.72 -6.03
C ILE A 283 -7.43 -23.35 -7.41
N LEU A 284 -8.15 -22.85 -8.43
CA LEU A 284 -8.02 -23.31 -9.82
C LEU A 284 -6.62 -23.10 -10.40
N PHE A 285 -5.93 -22.02 -10.01
CA PHE A 285 -4.55 -21.77 -10.44
C PHE A 285 -3.57 -22.72 -9.73
N TRP A 286 -3.65 -22.79 -8.40
CA TRP A 286 -2.69 -23.51 -7.57
C TRP A 286 -2.86 -25.03 -7.61
N SER A 287 -4.04 -25.55 -7.97
CA SER A 287 -4.28 -26.99 -8.15
C SER A 287 -3.41 -27.63 -9.25
N GLN A 288 -2.86 -26.81 -10.16
CA GLN A 288 -1.90 -27.27 -11.18
C GLN A 288 -0.54 -27.64 -10.60
N TYR A 289 -0.21 -27.16 -9.40
CA TYR A 289 1.12 -27.28 -8.77
C TYR A 289 1.12 -28.14 -7.50
N GLY A 290 -0.03 -28.72 -7.14
CA GLY A 290 -0.14 -29.48 -5.90
C GLY A 290 -1.53 -30.03 -5.66
N ASN A 291 -1.61 -30.93 -4.68
CA ASN A 291 -2.86 -31.49 -4.22
C ASN A 291 -3.63 -30.45 -3.38
N MET A 292 -4.92 -30.30 -3.69
CA MET A 292 -5.86 -29.40 -3.02
C MET A 292 -6.97 -30.23 -2.38
N LYS A 293 -7.02 -30.25 -1.04
CA LYS A 293 -8.15 -30.80 -0.30
C LYS A 293 -9.10 -29.67 0.08
N LEU A 294 -10.34 -29.71 -0.40
CA LEU A 294 -11.33 -28.66 -0.19
C LEU A 294 -12.20 -29.03 1.01
N LYS A 295 -12.05 -28.31 2.12
CA LYS A 295 -12.80 -28.61 3.34
C LYS A 295 -14.19 -28.01 3.26
N ASP A 296 -14.40 -26.87 3.88
CA ASP A 296 -15.65 -26.12 3.89
C ASP A 296 -15.46 -24.75 3.22
N GLY A 297 -16.55 -24.02 2.98
CA GLY A 297 -16.45 -22.76 2.23
C GLY A 297 -17.71 -21.91 2.25
N VAL A 298 -17.54 -20.65 1.84
CA VAL A 298 -18.63 -19.71 1.60
C VAL A 298 -18.62 -19.35 0.13
N LEU A 299 -19.62 -19.84 -0.59
CA LEU A 299 -19.65 -19.84 -2.04
C LEU A 299 -21.03 -19.42 -2.57
N THR A 300 -21.09 -19.11 -3.86
CA THR A 300 -22.33 -18.94 -4.61
C THR A 300 -22.11 -19.31 -6.07
N SER A 301 -23.13 -19.89 -6.71
CA SER A 301 -23.19 -20.06 -8.17
C SER A 301 -23.80 -18.86 -8.88
N SER A 302 -24.36 -17.90 -8.13
CA SER A 302 -24.91 -16.67 -8.70
C SER A 302 -23.81 -15.64 -8.84
N LEU A 303 -23.46 -15.32 -10.08
CA LEU A 303 -22.41 -14.36 -10.40
C LEU A 303 -22.99 -13.04 -10.90
N ILE A 304 -22.34 -11.93 -10.57
CA ILE A 304 -22.71 -10.59 -11.00
C ILE A 304 -21.51 -9.85 -11.59
N PRO A 305 -21.72 -8.92 -12.53
CA PRO A 305 -20.71 -7.93 -12.85
C PRO A 305 -20.42 -7.04 -11.64
N HIS A 306 -19.20 -6.52 -11.51
CA HIS A 306 -18.90 -5.57 -10.44
C HIS A 306 -19.85 -4.35 -10.52
N PRO A 307 -20.46 -3.90 -9.40
CA PRO A 307 -21.34 -2.72 -9.39
C PRO A 307 -20.73 -1.45 -10.00
N LEU A 308 -19.41 -1.27 -9.92
CA LEU A 308 -18.69 -0.12 -10.47
C LEU A 308 -18.11 -0.36 -11.86
N LYS A 309 -18.36 -1.51 -12.52
CA LYS A 309 -17.80 -1.87 -13.83
C LYS A 309 -17.87 -0.72 -14.86
N SER A 310 -19.06 -0.16 -15.08
CA SER A 310 -19.25 0.97 -16.01
C SER A 310 -18.63 2.28 -15.53
N THR A 311 -18.51 2.48 -14.22
CA THR A 311 -17.83 3.64 -13.65
C THR A 311 -16.33 3.54 -13.88
N PHE A 312 -15.72 2.38 -13.68
CA PHE A 312 -14.31 2.17 -13.94
C PHE A 312 -13.94 2.35 -15.42
N LEU A 313 -14.76 1.82 -16.35
CA LEU A 313 -14.54 2.05 -17.79
C LEU A 313 -14.55 3.55 -18.12
N LYS A 314 -15.56 4.29 -17.64
CA LYS A 314 -15.63 5.74 -17.83
C LYS A 314 -14.43 6.47 -17.22
N LEU A 315 -13.96 6.05 -16.04
CA LEU A 315 -12.78 6.66 -15.41
C LEU A 315 -11.49 6.37 -16.18
N VAL A 316 -11.37 5.19 -16.81
CA VAL A 316 -10.25 4.86 -17.69
C VAL A 316 -10.27 5.73 -18.95
N GLU A 317 -11.44 5.90 -19.59
CA GLU A 317 -11.61 6.79 -20.75
C GLU A 317 -11.23 8.24 -20.39
N LEU A 318 -11.75 8.76 -19.27
CA LEU A 318 -11.44 10.11 -18.79
C LEU A 318 -9.96 10.26 -18.45
N LYS A 319 -9.33 9.25 -17.84
CA LYS A 319 -7.89 9.23 -17.58
C LYS A 319 -7.09 9.28 -18.90
N GLN A 320 -7.52 8.59 -19.95
CA GLN A 320 -6.84 8.60 -21.25
C GLN A 320 -7.03 9.93 -22.01
N ALA A 321 -8.22 10.53 -21.90
CA ALA A 321 -8.55 11.79 -22.56
C ALA A 321 -7.93 13.04 -21.89
N ASN A 322 -7.38 12.90 -20.67
CA ASN A 322 -6.84 14.01 -19.90
C ASN A 322 -5.34 13.83 -19.59
N SER A 323 -4.67 14.92 -19.24
CA SER A 323 -3.27 14.94 -18.83
C SER A 323 -3.10 15.66 -17.47
N GLY A 324 -1.89 15.60 -16.92
CA GLY A 324 -1.54 16.28 -15.66
C GLY A 324 -2.47 15.92 -14.49
N PHE A 325 -2.88 16.94 -13.74
CA PHE A 325 -3.67 16.81 -12.50
C PHE A 325 -4.98 16.02 -12.70
N LEU A 326 -5.75 16.30 -13.75
CA LEU A 326 -7.04 15.64 -13.98
C LEU A 326 -6.88 14.14 -14.25
N ARG A 327 -5.86 13.75 -15.04
CA ARG A 327 -5.52 12.33 -15.25
C ARG A 327 -5.26 11.62 -13.93
N ASP A 328 -4.51 12.26 -13.04
CA ASP A 328 -4.11 11.67 -11.76
C ASP A 328 -5.30 11.60 -10.78
N ILE A 329 -6.24 12.54 -10.84
CA ILE A 329 -7.52 12.48 -10.11
C ILE A 329 -8.39 11.32 -10.61
N TYR A 330 -8.52 11.11 -11.92
CA TYR A 330 -9.29 9.99 -12.45
C TYR A 330 -8.66 8.63 -12.13
N LYS A 331 -7.32 8.58 -12.07
CA LYS A 331 -6.58 7.43 -11.53
C LYS A 331 -6.95 7.20 -10.06
N LEU A 332 -6.81 8.21 -9.20
CA LEU A 332 -7.15 8.09 -7.77
C LEU A 332 -8.61 7.67 -7.56
N ASN A 333 -9.54 8.23 -8.33
CA ASN A 333 -10.96 7.88 -8.23
C ASN A 333 -11.20 6.39 -8.51
N SER A 334 -10.44 5.81 -9.45
CA SER A 334 -10.47 4.38 -9.72
C SER A 334 -9.94 3.58 -8.53
N ASP A 335 -8.81 4.01 -7.95
CA ASP A 335 -8.20 3.35 -6.78
C ASP A 335 -9.14 3.42 -5.55
N ILE A 336 -9.74 4.58 -5.28
CA ILE A 336 -10.76 4.76 -4.22
C ILE A 336 -11.97 3.87 -4.45
N GLY A 337 -12.39 3.65 -5.69
CA GLY A 337 -13.53 2.77 -6.00
C GLY A 337 -13.33 1.32 -5.59
N ILE A 338 -12.08 0.86 -5.52
CA ILE A 338 -11.74 -0.45 -4.98
C ILE A 338 -11.74 -0.39 -3.45
N GLU A 339 -11.00 0.56 -2.88
CA GLU A 339 -10.83 0.69 -1.43
C GLU A 339 -12.13 0.98 -0.65
N THR A 340 -13.10 1.65 -1.27
CA THR A 340 -14.39 1.97 -0.63
C THR A 340 -15.16 0.71 -0.17
N GLN A 341 -14.88 -0.44 -0.79
CA GLN A 341 -15.49 -1.74 -0.47
C GLN A 341 -14.90 -2.38 0.80
N ASN A 342 -13.76 -1.86 1.28
CA ASN A 342 -13.05 -2.29 2.47
C ASN A 342 -12.73 -1.06 3.35
N SER A 343 -13.76 -0.29 3.69
CA SER A 343 -13.62 0.85 4.58
C SER A 343 -13.17 0.40 5.97
N TYR A 344 -12.03 0.93 6.42
CA TYR A 344 -11.53 0.71 7.76
C TYR A 344 -12.45 1.40 8.76
N SER A 345 -13.00 0.64 9.69
CA SER A 345 -13.83 1.15 10.77
C SER A 345 -13.48 0.45 12.06
N GLU A 346 -13.40 1.22 13.14
CA GLU A 346 -13.08 0.71 14.46
C GLU A 346 -14.34 0.64 15.33
N LYS A 347 -14.38 -0.36 16.20
CA LYS A 347 -15.32 -0.51 17.30
C LYS A 347 -14.56 -0.29 18.59
N ARG A 348 -15.07 0.59 19.45
CA ARG A 348 -14.58 0.78 20.81
C ARG A 348 -15.52 0.12 21.79
N VAL A 349 -14.97 -0.69 22.67
CA VAL A 349 -15.76 -1.40 23.68
C VAL A 349 -15.08 -1.25 25.02
N PHE A 350 -15.88 -0.96 26.04
CA PHE A 350 -15.42 -0.66 27.38
C PHE A 350 -15.75 -1.82 28.30
N PHE A 351 -14.78 -2.21 29.12
CA PHE A 351 -14.92 -3.32 30.05
C PHE A 351 -14.41 -2.95 31.42
N LYS A 352 -14.89 -3.68 32.43
CA LYS A 352 -14.11 -3.86 33.65
C LYS A 352 -12.95 -4.80 33.32
N GLU A 353 -11.84 -4.63 34.03
CA GLU A 353 -10.65 -5.46 33.84
C GLU A 353 -10.93 -6.96 33.99
N SER A 354 -11.84 -7.34 34.89
CA SER A 354 -12.31 -8.73 35.07
C SER A 354 -12.95 -9.35 33.82
N ASP A 355 -13.54 -8.53 32.96
CA ASP A 355 -14.42 -9.00 31.88
C ASP A 355 -13.66 -9.13 30.55
N ILE A 356 -12.44 -8.57 30.46
CA ILE A 356 -11.69 -8.49 29.21
C ILE A 356 -11.36 -9.87 28.66
N ALA A 357 -10.93 -10.81 29.50
CA ALA A 357 -10.59 -12.17 29.06
C ALA A 357 -11.79 -12.88 28.43
N SER A 358 -12.99 -12.67 28.96
CA SER A 358 -14.23 -13.27 28.44
C SER A 358 -14.64 -12.68 27.09
N TYR A 359 -14.51 -11.35 26.92
CA TYR A 359 -14.82 -10.68 25.67
C TYR A 359 -13.75 -10.95 24.61
N TYR A 360 -12.49 -10.98 25.01
CA TYR A 360 -11.35 -11.34 24.18
C TYR A 360 -11.48 -12.78 23.67
N LYS A 361 -11.89 -13.73 24.52
CA LYS A 361 -12.18 -15.12 24.11
C LYS A 361 -13.35 -15.24 23.12
N LYS A 362 -14.32 -14.31 23.16
CA LYS A 362 -15.42 -14.23 22.17
C LYS A 362 -14.98 -13.60 20.85
N LEU A 363 -14.05 -12.64 20.90
CA LEU A 363 -13.46 -12.04 19.71
C LEU A 363 -12.45 -12.97 19.02
N CYS A 364 -11.72 -13.74 19.82
CA CYS A 364 -10.56 -14.51 19.42
C CYS A 364 -10.61 -15.90 20.06
N THR A 365 -10.72 -16.95 19.25
CA THR A 365 -10.60 -18.34 19.72
C THR A 365 -9.16 -18.75 20.07
N THR A 366 -8.15 -17.87 19.98
CA THR A 366 -6.75 -18.07 20.49
C THR A 366 -5.97 -16.74 20.61
N PRO A 367 -4.85 -16.68 21.38
CA PRO A 367 -4.28 -15.43 21.89
C PRO A 367 -3.49 -14.65 20.83
N PHE A 368 -3.72 -13.33 20.76
CA PHE A 368 -2.89 -12.41 19.98
C PHE A 368 -2.28 -11.33 20.86
N ILE A 369 -0.99 -11.14 20.68
CA ILE A 369 -0.23 -10.03 21.25
C ILE A 369 -0.06 -9.03 20.10
N ASP A 370 -1.03 -8.16 19.81
CA ASP A 370 -0.75 -6.93 19.04
C ASP A 370 -1.70 -5.77 19.32
N ASN A 371 -1.10 -4.57 19.24
CA ASN A 371 -1.64 -3.22 19.39
C ASN A 371 -2.14 -2.59 18.06
N THR A 372 -1.91 -3.22 16.90
CA THR A 372 -2.24 -2.62 15.56
C THR A 372 -3.70 -2.80 15.13
N TRP A 373 -4.29 -3.96 15.42
CA TRP A 373 -5.69 -4.26 15.09
C TRP A 373 -6.63 -4.17 16.29
N PHE A 374 -6.03 -4.16 17.47
CA PHE A 374 -6.67 -4.05 18.76
C PHE A 374 -5.84 -3.11 19.60
N LYS A 375 -6.36 -1.95 19.98
CA LYS A 375 -5.71 -1.04 20.92
C LYS A 375 -6.38 -1.18 22.27
N LEU A 376 -5.66 -1.67 23.27
CA LEU A 376 -6.14 -1.75 24.65
C LEU A 376 -5.57 -0.57 25.45
N GLU A 377 -6.46 0.25 26.02
CA GLU A 377 -6.08 1.43 26.80
C GLU A 377 -6.87 1.50 28.10
N HIS A 378 -6.29 2.11 29.14
CA HIS A 378 -7.08 2.48 30.32
C HIS A 378 -7.95 3.69 29.99
N ALA A 379 -9.27 3.51 30.03
CA ALA A 379 -10.22 4.62 29.97
C ALA A 379 -10.33 5.33 31.34
N SER A 380 -10.13 4.58 32.43
CA SER A 380 -9.99 5.07 33.80
C SER A 380 -9.33 4.01 34.70
N SER A 381 -9.09 4.33 35.98
CA SER A 381 -8.45 3.42 36.95
C SER A 381 -9.10 2.05 37.13
N LYS A 382 -10.35 1.86 36.68
CA LYS A 382 -11.08 0.57 36.75
C LYS A 382 -11.72 0.15 35.42
N LYS A 383 -11.42 0.85 34.33
CA LYS A 383 -12.04 0.60 33.02
C LYS A 383 -10.99 0.50 31.93
N LEU A 384 -11.09 -0.58 31.16
CA LEU A 384 -10.32 -0.78 29.95
C LEU A 384 -11.17 -0.43 28.73
N MET A 385 -10.53 0.09 27.70
CA MET A 385 -11.10 0.34 26.38
C MET A 385 -10.34 -0.48 25.35
N LEU A 386 -11.03 -1.38 24.67
CA LEU A 386 -10.52 -2.08 23.50
C LEU A 386 -11.06 -1.38 22.26
N THR A 387 -10.17 -0.87 21.42
CA THR A 387 -10.49 -0.41 20.07
C THR A 387 -10.09 -1.50 19.11
N HIS A 388 -10.97 -1.94 18.21
CA HIS A 388 -10.61 -2.98 17.24
C HIS A 388 -11.35 -2.84 15.92
N ILE A 389 -10.92 -3.56 14.87
CA ILE A 389 -11.65 -3.53 13.61
C ILE A 389 -13.10 -4.02 13.78
N LYS A 390 -14.01 -3.23 13.22
CA LYS A 390 -15.40 -3.59 13.02
C LYS A 390 -15.58 -4.32 11.69
N VAL A 391 -15.45 -5.65 11.73
CA VAL A 391 -15.61 -6.52 10.55
C VAL A 391 -17.06 -6.53 10.05
N ASP A 392 -18.04 -6.38 10.94
CA ASP A 392 -19.47 -6.37 10.62
C ASP A 392 -19.98 -5.00 10.11
N ASN A 393 -19.11 -4.16 9.55
CA ASN A 393 -19.51 -2.88 8.98
C ASN A 393 -20.40 -3.08 7.74
N PRO A 394 -21.67 -2.62 7.76
CA PRO A 394 -22.59 -2.80 6.63
C PRO A 394 -22.14 -2.13 5.34
N SER A 395 -21.28 -1.11 5.40
CA SER A 395 -20.75 -0.45 4.20
C SER A 395 -19.74 -1.31 3.44
N ASN A 396 -19.06 -2.24 4.11
CA ASN A 396 -18.05 -3.07 3.46
C ASN A 396 -18.71 -4.17 2.64
N VAL A 397 -18.09 -4.52 1.52
CA VAL A 397 -18.48 -5.66 0.66
C VAL A 397 -17.22 -6.44 0.32
N TYR A 398 -16.77 -7.25 1.27
CA TYR A 398 -15.45 -7.88 1.23
C TYR A 398 -15.32 -8.91 0.10
N SER A 399 -16.42 -9.57 -0.26
CA SER A 399 -16.42 -10.53 -1.37
C SER A 399 -16.09 -9.87 -2.70
N LEU A 400 -16.50 -8.62 -2.93
CA LEU A 400 -16.14 -7.86 -4.13
C LEU A 400 -14.69 -7.34 -4.07
N TYR A 401 -14.28 -6.78 -2.92
CA TYR A 401 -12.93 -6.26 -2.72
C TYR A 401 -11.88 -7.35 -2.90
N GLY A 402 -11.92 -8.39 -2.08
CA GLY A 402 -10.87 -9.40 -2.10
C GLY A 402 -10.89 -10.28 -3.34
N GLN A 403 -12.05 -10.46 -4.00
CA GLN A 403 -12.09 -11.11 -5.32
C GLN A 403 -11.37 -10.27 -6.39
N THR A 404 -11.44 -8.93 -6.32
CA THR A 404 -10.66 -8.06 -7.20
C THR A 404 -9.16 -8.27 -6.99
N ILE A 405 -8.73 -8.35 -5.73
CA ILE A 405 -7.32 -8.61 -5.40
C ILE A 405 -6.89 -10.01 -5.86
N ALA A 406 -7.73 -11.03 -5.66
CA ALA A 406 -7.45 -12.38 -6.14
C ALA A 406 -7.28 -12.43 -7.66
N TYR A 407 -8.12 -11.73 -8.44
CA TYR A 407 -7.94 -11.61 -9.89
C TYR A 407 -6.61 -10.93 -10.24
N SER A 408 -6.22 -9.88 -9.53
CA SER A 408 -4.95 -9.20 -9.78
C SER A 408 -3.74 -10.11 -9.51
N ARG A 409 -3.79 -10.93 -8.44
CA ARG A 409 -2.74 -11.92 -8.14
C ARG A 409 -2.61 -12.96 -9.24
N ILE A 410 -3.74 -13.52 -9.69
CA ILE A 410 -3.72 -14.54 -10.75
C ILE A 410 -3.15 -13.97 -12.05
N LYS A 411 -3.53 -12.75 -12.43
CA LYS A 411 -3.00 -12.12 -13.64
C LYS A 411 -1.46 -11.96 -13.60
N ILE A 412 -0.89 -11.63 -12.45
CA ILE A 412 0.56 -11.54 -12.28
C ILE A 412 1.21 -12.93 -12.31
N LEU A 413 0.62 -13.90 -11.60
CA LEU A 413 1.11 -15.28 -11.55
C LEU A 413 1.10 -15.97 -12.92
N GLU A 414 0.09 -15.73 -13.75
CA GLU A 414 0.02 -16.24 -15.13
C GLU A 414 1.15 -15.72 -16.02
N VAL A 415 1.53 -14.45 -15.87
CA VAL A 415 2.68 -13.89 -16.60
C VAL A 415 3.99 -14.43 -16.07
N LEU A 416 4.13 -14.56 -14.74
CA LEU A 416 5.31 -15.19 -14.14
C LEU A 416 5.48 -16.65 -14.58
N LYS A 417 4.38 -17.39 -14.74
CA LYS A 417 4.37 -18.73 -15.33
C LYS A 417 4.93 -18.71 -16.76
N ARG A 418 4.38 -17.87 -17.64
CA ARG A 418 4.87 -17.74 -19.03
C ARG A 418 6.34 -17.33 -19.11
N LEU A 419 6.79 -16.45 -18.22
CA LEU A 419 8.21 -16.06 -18.13
C LEU A 419 9.08 -17.24 -17.68
N SER A 420 8.60 -18.05 -16.73
CA SER A 420 9.35 -19.21 -16.22
C SER A 420 9.48 -20.37 -17.21
N GLU A 421 8.66 -20.38 -18.26
CA GLU A 421 8.74 -21.35 -19.36
C GLU A 421 9.88 -21.01 -20.35
N GLN A 422 10.47 -19.82 -20.25
CA GLN A 422 11.59 -19.42 -21.11
C GLN A 422 12.93 -19.63 -20.38
N GLU A 423 13.83 -20.32 -21.05
CA GLU A 423 15.21 -20.51 -20.58
C GLU A 423 15.93 -19.15 -20.47
N ASP A 424 16.75 -19.00 -19.42
CA ASP A 424 17.50 -17.78 -19.12
C ASP A 424 16.68 -16.49 -18.88
N TRP A 425 15.35 -16.57 -18.83
CA TRP A 425 14.52 -15.42 -18.47
C TRP A 425 14.26 -15.45 -16.97
N GLU A 426 14.62 -14.35 -16.29
CA GLU A 426 14.60 -14.31 -14.84
C GLU A 426 13.72 -13.17 -14.34
N PRO A 427 12.67 -13.46 -13.56
CA PRO A 427 11.96 -12.43 -12.83
C PRO A 427 12.92 -11.81 -11.81
N LEU A 428 12.87 -10.49 -11.69
CA LEU A 428 13.68 -9.72 -10.74
C LEU A 428 12.79 -9.21 -9.61
N TYR A 429 11.60 -8.73 -9.98
CA TYR A 429 10.70 -8.04 -9.06
C TYR A 429 9.27 -8.06 -9.59
N SER A 430 8.29 -8.07 -8.69
CA SER A 430 6.91 -7.77 -9.02
C SER A 430 6.22 -7.06 -7.86
N ASN A 431 5.34 -6.12 -8.17
CA ASN A 431 4.52 -5.43 -7.18
C ASN A 431 3.20 -4.96 -7.79
N ILE A 432 2.10 -5.53 -7.29
CA ILE A 432 0.70 -5.26 -7.62
C ILE A 432 0.41 -5.47 -9.12
N ASP A 433 0.78 -4.50 -9.94
CA ASP A 433 0.51 -4.41 -11.37
C ASP A 433 1.77 -4.44 -12.24
N SER A 434 2.95 -4.48 -11.62
CA SER A 434 4.25 -4.44 -12.29
C SER A 434 5.02 -5.76 -12.18
N ILE A 435 5.73 -6.11 -13.26
CA ILE A 435 6.70 -7.22 -13.30
C ILE A 435 7.97 -6.71 -13.97
N HIS A 436 9.11 -6.90 -13.32
CA HIS A 436 10.41 -6.68 -13.90
C HIS A 436 11.10 -8.02 -14.05
N PHE A 437 11.72 -8.22 -15.20
CA PHE A 437 12.45 -9.42 -15.51
C PHE A 437 13.65 -9.06 -16.36
N SER A 438 14.64 -9.94 -16.37
CA SER A 438 15.79 -9.82 -17.23
C SER A 438 15.87 -11.00 -18.20
N LEU A 439 16.33 -10.73 -19.40
CA LEU A 439 16.49 -11.68 -20.50
C LEU A 439 17.82 -11.45 -21.24
N PRO A 440 18.35 -12.44 -21.97
CA PRO A 440 19.46 -12.23 -22.89
C PRO A 440 19.13 -11.12 -23.90
N GLU A 441 20.04 -10.19 -24.16
CA GLU A 441 19.74 -9.00 -24.98
C GLU A 441 19.18 -9.32 -26.38
N ASP A 442 19.64 -10.42 -26.97
CA ASP A 442 19.20 -10.97 -28.26
C ASP A 442 17.78 -11.58 -28.23
N GLU A 443 17.29 -12.00 -27.07
CA GLU A 443 15.93 -12.52 -26.88
C GLU A 443 14.85 -11.43 -26.81
N TYR A 444 15.23 -10.15 -26.78
CA TYR A 444 14.28 -9.04 -26.61
C TYR A 444 13.23 -8.95 -27.72
N VAL A 445 13.60 -9.24 -28.97
CA VAL A 445 12.66 -9.26 -30.10
C VAL A 445 11.70 -10.44 -29.96
N ARG A 446 12.22 -11.63 -29.60
CA ARG A 446 11.41 -12.82 -29.34
C ARG A 446 10.42 -12.61 -28.20
N PHE A 447 10.83 -11.92 -27.13
CA PHE A 447 9.92 -11.48 -26.07
C PHE A 447 8.72 -10.69 -26.60
N LYS A 448 8.94 -9.67 -27.43
CA LYS A 448 7.84 -8.86 -27.98
C LYS A 448 6.88 -9.70 -28.81
N VAL A 449 7.39 -10.69 -29.55
CA VAL A 449 6.56 -11.59 -30.36
C VAL A 449 5.76 -12.53 -29.45
N LEU A 450 6.43 -13.22 -28.53
CA LEU A 450 5.81 -14.21 -27.64
C LEU A 450 4.77 -13.61 -26.68
N PHE A 451 4.91 -12.34 -26.31
CA PHE A 451 4.00 -11.64 -25.39
C PHE A 451 3.10 -10.61 -26.10
N SER A 452 3.07 -10.61 -27.44
CA SER A 452 2.30 -9.64 -28.24
C SER A 452 0.80 -9.66 -27.95
N ASP A 453 0.25 -10.80 -27.51
CA ASP A 453 -1.14 -10.98 -27.12
C ASP A 453 -1.52 -10.21 -25.85
N ILE A 454 -0.57 -10.01 -24.93
CA ILE A 454 -0.82 -9.28 -23.67
C ILE A 454 -0.14 -7.91 -23.63
N LEU A 455 0.76 -7.60 -24.56
CA LEU A 455 1.46 -6.31 -24.62
C LEU A 455 0.65 -5.27 -25.39
N GLY A 456 0.54 -4.06 -24.83
CA GLY A 456 -0.10 -2.93 -25.49
C GLY A 456 -0.48 -1.81 -24.55
N SER A 457 -1.43 -0.97 -24.99
CA SER A 457 -1.92 0.19 -24.23
C SER A 457 -3.39 0.10 -23.84
N GLU A 458 -4.09 -0.96 -24.23
CA GLU A 458 -5.50 -1.16 -23.90
C GLU A 458 -5.68 -1.57 -22.43
N LEU A 459 -6.91 -1.43 -21.94
CA LEU A 459 -7.26 -1.79 -20.57
C LEU A 459 -6.87 -3.23 -20.24
N GLY A 460 -5.97 -3.40 -19.27
CA GLY A 460 -5.54 -4.72 -18.80
C GLY A 460 -4.40 -5.37 -19.58
N GLN A 461 -3.91 -4.73 -20.64
CA GLN A 461 -2.65 -5.12 -21.29
C GLN A 461 -1.45 -4.61 -20.50
N PHE A 462 -0.32 -5.28 -20.68
CA PHE A 462 0.97 -4.88 -20.13
C PHE A 462 1.63 -3.87 -21.05
N LYS A 463 2.03 -2.73 -20.50
CA LYS A 463 2.85 -1.75 -21.20
C LYS A 463 4.30 -1.88 -20.75
N ILE A 464 5.23 -1.92 -21.68
CA ILE A 464 6.65 -1.74 -21.38
C ILE A 464 6.84 -0.32 -20.85
N LYS A 465 7.17 -0.19 -19.57
CA LYS A 465 7.37 1.11 -18.91
C LYS A 465 8.81 1.53 -18.95
N ARG A 466 9.74 0.62 -18.67
CA ARG A 466 11.16 0.91 -18.52
C ARG A 466 11.99 -0.24 -19.05
N GLU A 467 13.18 0.11 -19.49
CA GLU A 467 14.21 -0.80 -19.93
C GLU A 467 15.53 -0.36 -19.34
N GLY A 468 16.47 -1.29 -19.19
CA GLY A 468 17.82 -1.01 -18.74
C GLY A 468 18.73 -2.22 -18.90
N ASP A 469 19.97 -2.10 -18.44
CA ASP A 469 20.97 -3.16 -18.46
C ASP A 469 21.41 -3.58 -17.04
N LYS A 470 21.15 -2.73 -16.03
CA LYS A 470 21.45 -3.00 -14.62
C LYS A 470 20.31 -2.57 -13.71
N GLY A 471 20.18 -3.22 -12.55
CA GLY A 471 19.17 -2.83 -11.57
C GLY A 471 19.38 -3.39 -10.17
N LEU A 472 18.77 -2.72 -9.19
CA LEU A 472 18.81 -3.06 -7.76
C LEU A 472 17.40 -2.98 -7.20
N TRP A 473 16.97 -4.02 -6.50
CA TRP A 473 15.65 -4.16 -5.85
C TRP A 473 15.85 -4.54 -4.39
N LEU A 474 15.69 -3.58 -3.49
CA LEU A 474 15.87 -3.83 -2.06
C LEU A 474 14.61 -4.44 -1.44
N GLU A 475 13.46 -3.87 -1.77
CA GLU A 475 12.15 -4.28 -1.25
C GLU A 475 11.03 -3.79 -2.17
N SER A 476 9.81 -4.25 -1.90
CA SER A 476 8.60 -3.77 -2.56
C SER A 476 8.49 -2.25 -2.50
N GLY A 477 8.49 -1.60 -3.67
CA GLY A 477 8.43 -0.14 -3.80
C GLY A 477 9.77 0.59 -3.68
N LYS A 478 10.90 -0.12 -3.65
CA LYS A 478 12.24 0.49 -3.56
C LYS A 478 13.26 -0.17 -4.50
N TYR A 479 13.54 0.48 -5.62
CA TYR A 479 14.41 -0.05 -6.67
C TYR A 479 15.00 1.02 -7.60
N TRP A 480 16.05 0.62 -8.34
CA TRP A 480 16.73 1.43 -9.34
C TRP A 480 16.97 0.61 -10.60
N ILE A 481 16.82 1.25 -11.76
CA ILE A 481 17.15 0.69 -13.07
C ILE A 481 18.11 1.66 -13.74
N ALA A 482 19.21 1.13 -14.24
CA ALA A 482 20.19 1.86 -15.02
C ALA A 482 20.28 1.31 -16.44
N ASP A 483 20.66 2.18 -17.37
CA ASP A 483 21.01 1.87 -18.74
C ASP A 483 22.34 2.55 -19.05
N LYS A 484 23.33 1.82 -19.57
CA LYS A 484 24.65 2.37 -19.93
C LYS A 484 25.31 3.18 -18.81
N ASN A 485 25.18 2.69 -17.58
CA ASN A 485 25.68 3.31 -16.34
C ASN A 485 24.97 4.62 -15.91
N GLU A 486 23.81 4.94 -16.48
CA GLU A 486 22.97 6.06 -16.04
C GLU A 486 21.68 5.54 -15.41
N ILE A 487 21.28 6.09 -14.26
CA ILE A 487 20.00 5.74 -13.64
C ILE A 487 18.87 6.34 -14.48
N VAL A 488 18.17 5.48 -15.22
CA VAL A 488 17.03 5.86 -16.06
C VAL A 488 15.71 5.85 -15.31
N HIS A 489 15.62 5.09 -14.21
CA HIS A 489 14.42 5.06 -13.37
C HIS A 489 14.73 4.62 -11.94
N TYR A 490 13.95 5.13 -10.98
CA TYR A 490 14.00 4.68 -9.59
C TYR A 490 12.64 4.83 -8.92
N GLN A 491 12.44 4.07 -7.84
CA GLN A 491 11.36 4.22 -6.87
C GLN A 491 11.98 4.11 -5.47
N ASN A 492 11.62 5.01 -4.56
CA ASN A 492 12.10 5.07 -3.18
C ASN A 492 10.92 5.34 -2.22
N GLY A 493 9.94 4.44 -2.21
CA GLY A 493 8.68 4.61 -1.47
C GLY A 493 7.68 5.54 -2.16
N ALA A 494 6.67 6.01 -1.42
CA ALA A 494 5.54 6.78 -1.97
C ALA A 494 5.95 8.14 -2.58
N ASN A 495 7.05 8.73 -2.12
CA ASN A 495 7.52 10.06 -2.55
C ASN A 495 8.96 9.98 -3.08
N SER A 496 9.11 9.56 -4.34
CA SER A 496 10.42 9.46 -5.02
C SER A 496 10.83 10.80 -5.62
N VAL A 497 11.47 11.67 -4.83
CA VAL A 497 11.86 13.02 -5.27
C VAL A 497 13.29 13.05 -5.86
N ALA A 498 14.15 12.14 -5.42
CA ALA A 498 15.50 11.98 -5.94
C ALA A 498 15.94 10.50 -5.83
N PRO A 499 16.84 10.01 -6.71
CA PRO A 499 17.30 8.61 -6.67
C PRO A 499 17.95 8.25 -5.33
N PHE A 500 18.48 9.23 -4.62
CA PHE A 500 19.15 9.05 -3.34
C PHE A 500 18.66 10.07 -2.30
N SER A 501 17.34 10.36 -2.26
CA SER A 501 16.80 11.22 -1.22
C SER A 501 16.98 10.57 0.15
N LEU A 502 17.85 11.16 0.98
CA LEU A 502 18.03 10.85 2.39
C LEU A 502 16.82 11.40 3.18
N ASN A 503 15.61 10.92 2.88
CA ASN A 503 14.40 11.38 3.56
C ASN A 503 14.32 10.92 5.04
N ASN A 504 15.33 10.21 5.55
CA ASN A 504 15.35 9.64 6.90
C ASN A 504 16.60 10.02 7.74
N ILE A 505 17.16 11.23 7.57
CA ILE A 505 18.07 11.76 8.60
C ILE A 505 17.23 12.53 9.62
N ALA A 506 16.91 11.88 10.74
CA ALA A 506 16.38 12.58 11.89
C ALA A 506 17.53 13.22 12.67
N TYR A 507 17.40 14.50 13.01
CA TYR A 507 18.26 15.14 14.01
C TYR A 507 17.55 15.06 15.36
N ARG A 508 18.28 14.76 16.43
CA ARG A 508 17.76 14.79 17.80
C ARG A 508 18.55 15.83 18.58
N ILE A 509 17.87 16.64 19.39
CA ILE A 509 18.53 17.51 20.35
C ILE A 509 18.63 16.76 21.67
N VAL A 510 19.87 16.63 22.17
CA VAL A 510 20.16 16.13 23.51
C VAL A 510 20.95 17.23 24.20
N ASN A 511 20.41 17.78 25.29
CA ASN A 511 21.03 18.85 26.08
C ASN A 511 21.50 20.03 25.21
N ASP A 512 20.58 20.60 24.41
CA ASP A 512 20.81 21.76 23.54
C ASP A 512 21.90 21.59 22.45
N LYS A 513 22.37 20.36 22.20
CA LYS A 513 23.25 20.03 21.08
C LYS A 513 22.50 19.22 20.03
N ILE A 514 22.66 19.60 18.75
CA ILE A 514 22.10 18.88 17.62
C ILE A 514 22.95 17.63 17.37
N GLU A 515 22.46 16.47 17.79
CA GLU A 515 23.07 15.19 17.46
C GLU A 515 22.42 14.59 16.21
N LYS A 516 23.27 14.12 15.30
CA LYS A 516 22.82 13.45 14.08
C LYS A 516 22.44 12.00 14.42
N SER A 517 21.16 11.76 14.68
CA SER A 517 20.68 10.39 14.89
C SER A 517 20.48 9.68 13.56
N ARG A 518 21.27 8.64 13.29
CA ARG A 518 20.95 7.65 12.24
C ARG A 518 19.76 6.81 12.71
N PHE A 519 18.56 7.38 12.71
CA PHE A 519 17.35 6.56 12.84
C PHE A 519 17.15 5.81 11.53
N TYR A 520 17.58 4.55 11.50
CA TYR A 520 16.81 3.54 10.79
C TYR A 520 15.42 3.58 11.43
N LEU A 521 14.38 3.66 10.60
CA LEU A 521 12.99 3.64 11.06
C LEU A 521 12.63 2.21 11.47
N PHE A 522 13.29 1.72 12.52
CA PHE A 522 12.83 0.67 13.41
C PHE A 522 12.96 1.23 14.82
N SER A 523 11.89 1.87 15.30
CA SER A 523 11.67 2.03 16.73
C SER A 523 10.18 2.12 17.03
N SER A 524 9.52 0.97 17.01
CA SER A 524 8.81 0.59 18.22
C SER A 524 9.87 0.13 19.23
N LEU A 525 10.43 1.09 19.97
CA LEU A 525 11.19 0.79 21.18
C LEU A 525 10.19 0.23 22.20
N ASN A 526 9.88 -1.05 22.08
CA ASN A 526 9.20 -1.78 23.13
C ASN A 526 10.25 -2.11 24.18
N TYR A 527 10.12 -1.45 25.34
CA TYR A 527 10.72 -1.95 26.57
C TYR A 527 10.16 -3.36 26.82
N HIS A 528 10.95 -4.39 26.54
CA HIS A 528 10.64 -5.76 26.94
C HIS A 528 11.37 -6.06 28.26
N SER A 529 10.63 -6.09 29.37
CA SER A 529 10.97 -6.96 30.49
C SER A 529 10.54 -8.38 30.12
N THR A 530 11.51 -9.24 29.84
CA THR A 530 11.30 -10.67 29.59
C THR A 530 11.22 -11.39 30.93
N ILE A 531 10.09 -12.00 31.26
CA ILE A 531 10.06 -13.15 32.17
C ILE A 531 10.32 -14.37 31.29
N LYS A 532 11.50 -14.97 31.46
CA LYS A 532 11.89 -16.25 30.86
C LYS A 532 11.33 -17.38 31.72
N GLU A 533 10.57 -18.28 31.10
CA GLU A 533 10.53 -19.68 31.54
C GLU A 533 10.76 -20.61 30.33
N ASN A 534 12.00 -21.06 30.25
CA ASN A 534 12.48 -22.33 29.71
C ASN A 534 11.95 -22.83 28.35
N GLY A 535 12.79 -22.64 27.31
CA GLY A 535 12.71 -23.37 26.05
C GLY A 535 13.76 -22.85 25.07
N VAL A 536 14.97 -23.40 25.14
CA VAL A 536 16.13 -23.01 24.32
C VAL A 536 15.81 -23.12 22.82
N PHE A 537 15.98 -22.02 22.08
CA PHE A 537 16.19 -22.05 20.64
C PHE A 537 17.49 -21.30 20.31
N GLN A 538 18.37 -21.96 19.56
CA GLN A 538 19.57 -21.35 18.99
C GLN A 538 19.15 -20.23 18.04
N GLU A 539 19.66 -19.03 18.27
CA GLU A 539 19.60 -17.93 17.30
C GLU A 539 20.29 -18.36 16.00
N PRO A 540 19.67 -18.15 14.82
CA PRO A 540 20.45 -18.11 13.59
C PRO A 540 21.36 -16.89 13.67
N SER A 541 22.66 -17.10 13.52
CA SER A 541 23.63 -16.02 13.37
C SER A 541 23.25 -15.17 12.15
N LEU A 542 22.54 -14.07 12.39
CA LEU A 542 22.37 -12.99 11.43
C LEU A 542 23.73 -12.31 11.28
N SER A 543 24.43 -12.61 10.18
CA SER A 543 25.46 -11.70 9.71
C SER A 543 24.77 -10.39 9.34
N ILE A 544 24.96 -9.36 10.16
CA ILE A 544 24.64 -7.99 9.80
C ILE A 544 25.52 -7.66 8.59
N ILE A 545 24.95 -7.76 7.40
CA ILE A 545 25.55 -7.15 6.21
C ILE A 545 25.43 -5.65 6.45
N ASP A 546 26.57 -5.00 6.61
CA ASP A 546 26.66 -3.55 6.76
C ASP A 546 26.20 -2.90 5.45
N ASP A 547 24.90 -2.58 5.38
CA ASP A 547 24.20 -2.03 4.20
C ASP A 547 24.94 -0.83 3.59
N GLU A 548 25.68 -0.07 4.39
CA GLU A 548 26.46 1.08 3.93
C GLU A 548 27.60 0.67 2.97
N THR A 549 28.19 -0.51 3.19
CA THR A 549 29.33 -1.04 2.42
C THR A 549 28.88 -1.67 1.11
N THR A 550 27.77 -2.43 1.14
CA THR A 550 27.12 -2.97 -0.06
C THR A 550 26.58 -1.85 -0.95
N TYR A 551 25.94 -0.85 -0.35
CA TYR A 551 25.42 0.33 -1.05
C TYR A 551 26.52 1.22 -1.64
N LYS A 552 27.61 1.47 -0.90
CA LYS A 552 28.81 2.17 -1.42
C LYS A 552 29.50 1.36 -2.52
N GLY A 553 29.60 0.05 -2.36
CA GLY A 553 30.16 -0.86 -3.36
C GLY A 553 29.37 -0.82 -4.66
N TRP A 554 28.04 -0.85 -4.60
CA TRP A 554 27.16 -0.76 -5.77
C TRP A 554 27.22 0.60 -6.46
N ILE A 555 27.20 1.70 -5.68
CA ILE A 555 27.41 3.06 -6.19
C ILE A 555 28.77 3.17 -6.90
N ASN A 556 29.83 2.63 -6.31
CA ASN A 556 31.17 2.66 -6.90
C ASN A 556 31.32 1.76 -8.14
N THR A 557 30.51 0.70 -8.25
CA THR A 557 30.55 -0.27 -9.37
C THR A 557 29.74 0.21 -10.58
N ILE A 558 28.75 1.08 -10.38
CA ILE A 558 27.87 1.57 -11.46
C ILE A 558 28.17 3.02 -11.84
N MET A 559 28.60 3.87 -10.90
CA MET A 559 28.67 5.32 -11.13
C MET A 559 30.12 5.73 -11.41
N THR A 560 30.38 6.23 -12.61
CA THR A 560 31.70 6.78 -12.99
C THR A 560 32.08 8.01 -12.13
N LYS A 561 33.38 8.34 -12.14
CA LYS A 561 34.08 9.39 -11.35
C LYS A 561 33.38 10.77 -11.25
N ASP A 562 32.44 11.11 -12.15
CA ASP A 562 31.80 12.43 -12.19
C ASP A 562 30.75 12.66 -11.10
N LEU A 563 30.02 11.62 -10.67
CA LEU A 563 29.09 11.72 -9.53
C LEU A 563 29.80 11.50 -8.19
N SER A 564 30.89 10.70 -8.18
CA SER A 564 31.85 10.69 -7.07
C SER A 564 32.38 12.10 -6.84
N ARG A 565 32.81 12.84 -7.88
CA ARG A 565 33.26 14.23 -7.75
C ARG A 565 32.18 15.17 -7.20
N LYS A 566 30.93 15.06 -7.66
CA LYS A 566 29.82 15.90 -7.15
C LYS A 566 29.47 15.57 -5.69
N MET A 567 29.58 14.32 -5.25
CA MET A 567 29.47 13.97 -3.83
C MET A 567 30.71 14.34 -3.02
N THR A 568 31.93 14.24 -3.57
CA THR A 568 33.16 14.67 -2.91
C THR A 568 33.13 16.18 -2.67
N SER A 569 32.62 16.98 -3.61
CA SER A 569 32.35 18.42 -3.41
C SER A 569 31.33 18.69 -2.29
N TYR A 570 30.36 17.79 -2.10
CA TYR A 570 29.39 17.85 -1.00
C TYR A 570 30.01 17.45 0.35
N TYR A 571 30.92 16.46 0.37
CA TYR A 571 31.69 16.10 1.58
C TYR A 571 32.75 17.14 1.94
N HIS A 572 33.35 17.83 0.96
CA HIS A 572 34.25 18.96 1.20
C HIS A 572 33.51 20.19 1.74
N LEU A 573 32.26 20.40 1.32
CA LEU A 573 31.38 21.42 1.92
C LEU A 573 31.06 21.07 3.38
N LYS A 574 30.92 19.78 3.69
CA LYS A 574 30.64 19.26 5.03
C LYS A 574 31.85 19.37 5.97
N GLU A 575 33.07 19.21 5.46
CA GLU A 575 34.29 19.49 6.23
C GLU A 575 34.51 21.00 6.43
N LYS A 576 34.23 21.84 5.44
CA LYS A 576 34.26 23.31 5.61
C LYS A 576 33.25 23.84 6.62
N ILE A 577 32.07 23.23 6.70
CA ILE A 577 31.06 23.58 7.73
C ILE A 577 31.56 23.15 9.11
N LYS A 578 32.19 21.98 9.22
CA LYS A 578 32.78 21.49 10.47
C LYS A 578 33.99 22.33 10.93
N GLU A 579 34.83 22.78 10.00
CA GLU A 579 35.94 23.71 10.28
C GLU A 579 35.48 25.11 10.70
N ASN A 580 34.29 25.55 10.26
CA ASN A 580 33.69 26.81 10.71
C ASN A 580 33.02 26.67 12.08
N GLU A 581 32.38 25.52 12.37
CA GLU A 581 31.81 25.20 13.69
C GLU A 581 32.88 24.97 14.77
N GLU A 582 34.11 24.60 14.39
CA GLU A 582 35.26 24.49 15.31
C GLU A 582 36.02 25.82 15.49
N ARG A 583 35.67 26.88 14.72
CA ARG A 583 36.25 28.23 14.79
C ARG A 583 35.36 29.28 15.48
N GLU A 584 34.06 29.02 15.62
CA GLU A 584 33.13 29.73 16.50
C GLU A 584 33.15 29.13 17.91
#